data_AF-A0A653PFH4-F1
#
_entry.id   AF-A0A653PFH4-F1
#
_cell.length_a   1.000
_cell.length_b   1.000
_cell.length_c   1.000
_cell.angle_alpha   90.00
_cell.angle_beta   90.00
_cell.angle_gamma   90.00
#
_symmetry.space_group_name_H-M   'P 1'
#
loop_
_entity.id
_entity.type
_entity.pdbx_description
1 polymer ?
#
loop_
_entity_poly.entity_id
_entity_poly.type
_entity_poly.pdbx_seq_one_letter_code
_entity_poly.pdbx_strand_id
1 'polypeptide(L)'
;MNHRFYNKNKKEQNNILIVLAICSLIIIFFSVIISIYSEIYLIGILTFAITLSIIAPFFDMPSLKKSGRMIYYSPLFIAEKPKNGLIKIHGGTLFDYHFVIDKKMNGKQRTDFIIQQYLDGLLHLIEKYEKNKRMKIRGTSYIINKRTAEKIGFEIVETDVLQKIILIFNYFNILISNSIAKNKLSFPKLNKTKTFDADVSQLLKRKEYIEKLNKSLIGSIANHVYKK
;
A
#
# COMPACT_ATOMS: atom_id res chain seq x y z
N MET A 1 -2.01 -0.24 16.49
CA MET A 1 -1.93 -0.67 15.07
C MET A 1 -2.25 -2.16 15.00
N ASN A 2 -3.37 -2.54 14.37
CA ASN A 2 -3.73 -3.96 14.20
C ASN A 2 -3.11 -4.52 12.90
N HIS A 3 -1.94 -5.16 13.01
CA HIS A 3 -1.23 -5.73 11.87
C HIS A 3 -0.66 -7.09 12.26
N ARG A 4 -1.21 -8.18 11.72
CA ARG A 4 -0.95 -9.55 12.22
C ARG A 4 0.53 -9.94 12.26
N PHE A 5 1.36 -9.48 11.31
CA PHE A 5 2.81 -9.71 11.36
C PHE A 5 3.49 -9.02 12.55
N TYR A 6 3.13 -7.76 12.84
CA TYR A 6 3.78 -6.99 13.89
C TYR A 6 3.28 -7.34 15.29
N ASN A 7 2.12 -8.01 15.40
CA ASN A 7 1.60 -8.54 16.66
C ASN A 7 2.31 -9.85 17.08
N LYS A 8 3.07 -10.47 16.18
CA LYS A 8 3.83 -11.70 16.44
C LYS A 8 5.16 -11.41 17.12
N ASN A 9 5.67 -12.38 17.86
CA ASN A 9 7.00 -12.28 18.45
C ASN A 9 8.10 -12.39 17.36
N LYS A 10 9.35 -12.07 17.72
CA LYS A 10 10.45 -12.01 16.76
C LYS A 10 10.75 -13.37 16.10
N LYS A 11 10.63 -14.47 16.85
CA LYS A 11 10.84 -15.83 16.32
C LYS A 11 9.79 -16.18 15.27
N GLU A 12 8.52 -15.91 15.54
CA GLU A 12 7.43 -16.13 14.59
C GLU A 12 7.58 -15.27 13.33
N GLN A 13 7.93 -13.99 13.47
CA GLN A 13 8.18 -13.11 12.32
C GLN A 13 9.31 -13.66 11.44
N ASN A 14 10.43 -14.07 12.05
CA ASN A 14 11.55 -14.65 11.32
C ASN A 14 11.17 -15.96 10.63
N ASN A 15 10.40 -16.84 11.29
CA ASN A 15 9.93 -18.08 10.69
C ASN A 15 9.10 -17.82 9.41
N ILE A 16 8.19 -16.84 9.46
CA ILE A 16 7.40 -16.45 8.27
C ILE A 16 8.33 -16.01 7.13
N LEU A 17 9.32 -15.15 7.42
CA LEU A 17 10.24 -14.65 6.40
C LEU A 17 11.14 -15.77 5.83
N ILE A 18 11.61 -16.69 6.67
CA ILE A 18 12.41 -17.86 6.25
C ILE A 18 11.59 -18.75 5.33
N VAL A 19 10.34 -19.06 5.69
CA VAL A 19 9.46 -19.87 4.84
C VAL A 19 9.24 -19.19 3.49
N LEU A 20 8.96 -17.88 3.47
CA LEU A 20 8.82 -17.13 2.22
C LEU A 20 10.10 -17.16 1.38
N ALA A 21 11.28 -17.01 1.99
CA ALA A 21 12.57 -17.08 1.30
C ALA A 21 12.78 -18.47 0.67
N ILE A 22 12.59 -19.54 1.44
CA ILE A 22 12.75 -20.93 0.97
C ILE A 22 11.78 -21.21 -0.18
N CYS A 23 10.49 -20.88 -0.03
CA CYS A 23 9.50 -21.06 -1.09
C CYS A 23 9.89 -20.31 -2.37
N SER A 24 10.40 -19.08 -2.24
CA SER A 24 10.84 -18.27 -3.38
C SER A 24 12.04 -18.89 -4.09
N LEU A 25 13.03 -19.37 -3.33
CA LEU A 25 14.20 -20.05 -3.88
C LEU A 25 13.82 -21.35 -4.59
N ILE A 26 12.88 -22.12 -4.04
CA ILE A 26 12.36 -23.34 -4.68
C ILE A 26 11.69 -23.00 -6.02
N ILE A 27 10.83 -21.98 -6.06
CA ILE A 27 10.17 -21.54 -7.30
C ILE A 27 11.20 -21.13 -8.36
N ILE A 28 12.21 -20.34 -7.96
CA ILE A 28 13.28 -19.90 -8.87
C ILE A 28 14.09 -21.10 -9.37
N PHE A 29 14.47 -22.01 -8.48
CA PHE A 29 15.25 -23.20 -8.82
C PHE A 29 14.54 -24.08 -9.86
N PHE A 30 13.27 -24.42 -9.62
CA PHE A 30 12.50 -25.21 -10.58
C PHE A 30 12.28 -24.46 -11.89
N SER A 31 12.09 -23.14 -11.85
CA SER A 31 11.98 -22.34 -13.06
C SER A 31 13.26 -22.38 -13.90
N VAL A 32 14.43 -22.31 -13.29
CA VAL A 32 15.72 -22.44 -13.99
C VAL A 32 15.85 -23.82 -14.63
N ILE A 33 15.48 -24.90 -13.91
CA ILE A 33 15.47 -26.27 -14.48
C ILE A 33 14.58 -26.33 -15.71
N ILE A 34 13.33 -25.88 -15.60
CA ILE A 34 12.37 -25.87 -16.72
C ILE A 34 12.93 -25.07 -17.89
N SER A 35 13.53 -23.92 -17.60
CA SER A 35 14.09 -23.01 -18.59
C SER A 35 15.24 -23.63 -19.38
N ILE A 36 16.10 -24.43 -18.71
CA ILE A 36 17.19 -25.17 -19.36
C ILE A 36 16.63 -26.33 -20.20
N TYR A 37 15.76 -27.17 -19.63
CA TYR A 37 15.23 -28.35 -20.32
C TYR A 37 14.34 -28.02 -21.53
N SER A 38 13.63 -26.89 -21.47
CA SER A 38 12.79 -26.43 -22.59
C SER A 38 13.55 -25.57 -23.60
N GLU A 39 14.80 -25.18 -23.29
CA GLU A 39 15.57 -24.15 -24.02
C GLU A 39 14.89 -22.76 -24.08
N ILE A 40 13.81 -22.55 -23.32
CA ILE A 40 13.11 -21.26 -23.22
C ILE A 40 13.67 -20.48 -22.03
N TYR A 41 14.82 -19.83 -22.22
CA TYR A 41 15.51 -19.03 -21.18
C TYR A 41 14.66 -17.90 -20.58
N LEU A 42 13.67 -17.42 -21.33
CA LEU A 42 12.75 -16.36 -20.90
C LEU A 42 11.91 -16.78 -19.67
N ILE A 43 11.59 -18.07 -19.52
CA ILE A 43 10.84 -18.59 -18.37
C ILE A 43 11.61 -18.32 -17.07
N GLY A 44 12.91 -18.65 -17.04
CA GLY A 44 13.76 -18.44 -15.88
C GLY A 44 13.87 -16.96 -15.52
N ILE A 45 14.17 -16.12 -16.52
CA ILE A 45 14.34 -14.67 -16.34
C ILE A 45 13.05 -14.01 -15.80
N LEU A 46 11.90 -14.29 -16.42
CA LEU A 46 10.63 -13.71 -16.00
C LEU A 46 10.20 -14.22 -14.63
N THR A 47 10.32 -15.52 -14.37
CA THR A 47 9.95 -16.08 -13.06
C THR A 47 10.81 -15.50 -11.94
N PHE A 48 12.11 -15.33 -12.18
CA PHE A 48 13.00 -14.69 -11.23
C PHE A 48 12.57 -13.26 -10.93
N ALA A 49 12.37 -12.43 -11.96
CA ALA A 49 11.97 -11.04 -11.82
C ALA A 49 10.60 -10.89 -11.11
N ILE A 50 9.62 -11.71 -11.48
CA ILE A 50 8.27 -11.69 -10.89
C ILE A 50 8.31 -12.13 -9.42
N THR A 51 8.98 -13.24 -9.13
CA THR A 51 9.12 -13.75 -7.75
C THR A 51 9.77 -12.72 -6.85
N LEU A 52 10.88 -12.11 -7.30
CA LEU A 52 11.58 -11.10 -6.53
C LEU A 52 10.70 -9.87 -6.28
N SER A 53 9.98 -9.40 -7.31
CA SER A 53 9.04 -8.28 -7.19
C SER A 53 7.98 -8.56 -6.11
N ILE A 54 7.33 -9.72 -6.16
CA ILE A 54 6.26 -10.12 -5.22
C ILE A 54 6.76 -10.21 -3.77
N ILE A 55 7.97 -10.71 -3.59
CA ILE A 55 8.50 -11.08 -2.28
C ILE A 55 9.22 -9.92 -1.60
N ALA A 56 9.82 -8.99 -2.35
CA ALA A 56 10.55 -7.85 -1.82
C ALA A 56 9.79 -7.05 -0.72
N PRO A 57 8.49 -6.70 -0.89
CA PRO A 57 7.76 -5.96 0.15
C PRO A 57 7.69 -6.66 1.51
N PHE A 58 7.73 -8.00 1.53
CA PHE A 58 7.68 -8.78 2.77
C PHE A 58 8.98 -8.66 3.60
N PHE A 59 10.10 -8.31 2.96
CA PHE A 59 11.38 -8.07 3.63
C PHE A 59 11.61 -6.57 3.83
N ASP A 60 11.31 -5.77 2.81
CA ASP A 60 11.56 -4.33 2.80
C ASP A 60 10.71 -3.60 3.83
N MET A 61 9.40 -3.86 3.91
CA MET A 61 8.54 -3.10 4.82
C MET A 61 8.91 -3.30 6.30
N PRO A 62 9.10 -4.54 6.81
CA PRO A 62 9.61 -4.73 8.17
C PRO A 62 10.95 -4.02 8.43
N SER A 63 11.88 -4.07 7.48
CA SER A 63 13.20 -3.44 7.59
C SER A 63 13.13 -1.91 7.59
N LEU A 64 12.38 -1.34 6.65
CA LEU A 64 12.19 0.10 6.50
C LEU A 64 11.41 0.70 7.68
N LYS A 65 10.44 -0.04 8.22
CA LYS A 65 9.77 0.33 9.47
C LYS A 65 10.72 0.30 10.66
N LYS A 66 11.51 -0.77 10.82
CA LYS A 66 12.47 -0.91 11.93
C LYS A 66 13.52 0.21 11.92
N SER A 67 13.97 0.62 10.74
CA SER A 67 14.94 1.72 10.57
C SER A 67 14.31 3.12 10.67
N GLY A 68 12.98 3.23 10.80
CA GLY A 68 12.28 4.51 10.84
C GLY A 68 12.25 5.27 9.50
N ARG A 69 12.62 4.61 8.40
CA ARG A 69 12.53 5.17 7.04
C ARG A 69 11.08 5.19 6.54
N MET A 70 10.26 4.26 7.00
CA MET A 70 8.81 4.22 6.77
C MET A 70 8.05 4.30 8.09
N ILE A 71 7.08 5.22 8.16
CA ILE A 71 6.27 5.53 9.34
C ILE A 71 4.81 5.14 9.04
N TYR A 72 4.19 4.35 9.91
CA TYR A 72 2.79 3.98 9.81
C TYR A 72 1.92 4.98 10.56
N TYR A 73 0.95 5.58 9.88
CA TYR A 73 -0.11 6.39 10.52
C TYR A 73 -1.42 5.61 10.63
N SER A 74 -1.61 4.60 9.79
CA SER A 74 -2.55 3.51 9.99
C SER A 74 -1.98 2.22 9.38
N PRO A 75 -2.52 1.03 9.69
CA PRO A 75 -2.11 -0.24 9.08
C PRO A 75 -1.97 -0.26 7.55
N LEU A 76 -2.71 0.57 6.80
CA LEU A 76 -2.63 0.65 5.34
C LEU A 76 -2.24 2.05 4.83
N PHE A 77 -1.80 2.95 5.70
CA PHE A 77 -1.32 4.28 5.30
C PHE A 77 0.04 4.54 5.91
N ILE A 78 1.03 4.66 5.02
CA ILE A 78 2.44 4.79 5.38
C ILE A 78 3.02 6.05 4.76
N ALA A 79 4.04 6.61 5.40
CA ALA A 79 4.79 7.73 4.87
C ALA A 79 6.28 7.51 5.00
N GLU A 80 7.03 8.01 4.04
CA GLU A 80 8.48 8.14 4.16
C GLU A 80 8.83 9.14 5.28
N LYS A 81 10.00 8.95 5.90
CA LYS A 81 10.55 9.95 6.82
C LYS A 81 10.60 11.32 6.10
N PRO A 82 10.09 12.41 6.73
CA PRO A 82 10.09 13.73 6.11
C PRO A 82 11.49 14.14 5.66
N LYS A 83 11.58 14.71 4.45
CA LYS A 83 12.84 15.21 3.88
C LYS A 83 12.57 16.49 3.12
N ASN A 84 13.37 17.53 3.38
CA ASN A 84 13.31 18.84 2.69
C ASN A 84 11.89 19.46 2.66
N GLY A 85 11.16 19.43 3.78
CA GLY A 85 9.81 19.99 3.87
C GLY A 85 8.73 19.21 3.10
N LEU A 86 9.04 17.98 2.66
CA LEU A 86 8.13 17.09 1.95
C LEU A 86 7.96 15.76 2.71
N ILE A 87 6.71 15.31 2.79
CA ILE A 87 6.32 13.99 3.26
C ILE A 87 5.70 13.24 2.09
N LYS A 88 6.31 12.13 1.68
CA LYS A 88 5.73 11.25 0.67
C LYS A 88 4.87 10.19 1.35
N ILE A 89 3.61 10.13 0.97
CA ILE A 89 2.62 9.18 1.49
C ILE A 89 2.33 8.09 0.47
N HIS A 90 2.07 6.90 0.96
CA HIS A 90 1.75 5.72 0.17
C HIS A 90 0.60 4.95 0.83
N GLY A 91 -0.17 4.25 0.00
CA GLY A 91 -1.00 3.16 0.51
C GLY A 91 -0.11 2.01 0.99
N GLY A 92 -0.70 1.07 1.74
CA GLY A 92 -0.03 -0.16 2.14
C GLY A 92 0.52 -0.94 0.94
N THR A 93 1.60 -1.68 1.18
CA THR A 93 2.22 -2.58 0.20
C THR A 93 1.51 -3.94 0.16
N LEU A 94 1.97 -4.84 -0.72
CA LEU A 94 1.46 -6.21 -0.74
C LEU A 94 1.60 -6.92 0.61
N PHE A 95 2.69 -6.65 1.33
CA PHE A 95 2.89 -7.15 2.70
C PHE A 95 1.77 -6.69 3.63
N ASP A 96 1.45 -5.39 3.64
CA ASP A 96 0.41 -4.84 4.50
C ASP A 96 -0.97 -5.40 4.14
N TYR A 97 -1.27 -5.49 2.84
CA TYR A 97 -2.54 -6.04 2.36
C TYR A 97 -2.70 -7.50 2.80
N HIS A 98 -1.64 -8.30 2.74
CA HIS A 98 -1.66 -9.68 3.19
C HIS A 98 -1.94 -9.81 4.70
N PHE A 99 -1.29 -8.98 5.53
CA PHE A 99 -1.36 -9.13 6.97
C PHE A 99 -2.48 -8.35 7.66
N VAL A 100 -3.03 -7.32 7.02
CA VAL A 100 -4.07 -6.46 7.61
C VAL A 100 -5.48 -6.87 7.15
N ILE A 101 -5.67 -7.20 5.87
CA ILE A 101 -7.00 -7.43 5.31
C ILE A 101 -7.55 -8.79 5.75
N ASP A 102 -8.77 -8.78 6.29
CA ASP A 102 -9.47 -10.01 6.66
C ASP A 102 -9.98 -10.74 5.41
N LYS A 103 -9.61 -12.02 5.30
CA LYS A 103 -10.03 -12.90 4.21
C LYS A 103 -11.54 -13.15 4.22
N LYS A 104 -12.21 -13.05 5.37
CA LYS A 104 -13.67 -13.22 5.50
C LYS A 104 -14.49 -12.07 4.89
N MET A 105 -13.87 -10.91 4.68
CA MET A 105 -14.51 -9.75 4.05
C MET A 105 -14.69 -9.95 2.54
N ASN A 106 -15.82 -9.52 2.01
CA ASN A 106 -16.06 -9.42 0.56
C ASN A 106 -15.32 -8.21 -0.05
N GLY A 107 -15.29 -8.12 -1.38
CA GLY A 107 -14.53 -7.06 -2.08
C GLY A 107 -14.97 -5.63 -1.76
N LYS A 108 -16.27 -5.40 -1.48
CA LYS A 108 -16.76 -4.08 -1.07
C LYS A 108 -16.27 -3.75 0.34
N GLN A 109 -16.45 -4.65 1.29
CA GLN A 109 -15.99 -4.50 2.67
C GLN A 109 -14.48 -4.22 2.73
N ARG A 110 -13.67 -4.96 1.95
CA ARG A 110 -12.22 -4.73 1.85
C ARG A 110 -11.89 -3.35 1.29
N THR A 111 -12.57 -2.94 0.21
CA THR A 111 -12.35 -1.61 -0.39
C THR A 111 -12.71 -0.50 0.60
N ASP A 112 -13.86 -0.60 1.27
CA ASP A 112 -14.30 0.39 2.25
C ASP A 112 -13.32 0.46 3.43
N PHE A 113 -12.85 -0.69 3.92
CA PHE A 113 -11.83 -0.78 4.97
C PHE A 113 -10.51 -0.14 4.55
N ILE A 114 -10.00 -0.40 3.33
CA ILE A 114 -8.77 0.22 2.82
C ILE A 114 -8.90 1.74 2.78
N ILE A 115 -10.02 2.26 2.25
CA ILE A 115 -10.25 3.71 2.17
C ILE A 115 -10.35 4.31 3.58
N GLN A 116 -11.05 3.64 4.49
CA GLN A 116 -11.15 4.05 5.88
C GLN A 116 -9.77 4.15 6.52
N GLN A 117 -8.91 3.15 6.34
CA GLN A 117 -7.53 3.18 6.84
C GLN A 117 -6.70 4.30 6.20
N TYR A 118 -6.92 4.64 4.93
CA TYR A 118 -6.26 5.79 4.31
C TYR A 118 -6.68 7.12 4.94
N LEU A 119 -7.98 7.30 5.21
CA LEU A 119 -8.49 8.52 5.84
C LEU A 119 -8.01 8.64 7.29
N ASP A 120 -8.03 7.53 8.03
CA ASP A 120 -7.53 7.45 9.41
C ASP A 120 -6.04 7.82 9.49
N GLY A 121 -5.23 7.24 8.61
CA GLY A 121 -3.80 7.57 8.53
C GLY A 121 -3.54 9.02 8.11
N LEU A 122 -4.35 9.56 7.20
CA LEU A 122 -4.26 10.95 6.79
C LEU A 122 -4.59 11.89 7.96
N LEU A 123 -5.61 11.59 8.77
CA LEU A 123 -5.97 12.38 9.95
C LEU A 123 -4.84 12.38 10.99
N HIS A 124 -4.28 11.22 11.33
CA HIS A 124 -3.13 11.14 12.24
C HIS A 124 -1.90 11.90 11.71
N LEU A 125 -1.68 11.89 10.39
CA LEU A 125 -0.60 12.65 9.77
C LEU A 125 -0.84 14.15 9.88
N ILE A 126 -2.06 14.62 9.56
CA ILE A 126 -2.44 16.03 9.68
C ILE A 126 -2.23 16.52 11.11
N GLU A 127 -2.68 15.75 12.10
CA GLU A 127 -2.53 16.09 13.53
C GLU A 127 -1.07 16.20 13.94
N LYS A 128 -0.24 15.24 13.53
CA LYS A 128 1.18 15.26 13.85
C LYS A 128 1.91 16.48 13.30
N TYR A 129 1.50 16.98 12.14
CA TYR A 129 2.16 18.11 11.46
C TYR A 129 1.36 19.41 11.51
N GLU A 130 0.29 19.51 12.31
CA GLU A 130 -0.63 20.65 12.33
C GLU A 130 0.08 22.01 12.55
N LYS A 131 1.12 22.03 13.38
CA LYS A 131 1.94 23.22 13.63
C LYS A 131 2.79 23.64 12.43
N ASN A 132 3.16 22.70 11.56
CA ASN A 132 3.95 22.96 10.36
C ASN A 132 3.05 23.07 9.12
N LYS A 133 2.32 24.19 9.04
CA LYS A 133 1.29 24.46 8.02
C LYS A 133 1.79 24.44 6.57
N ARG A 134 3.10 24.65 6.34
CA ARG A 134 3.74 24.68 5.01
C ARG A 134 4.40 23.35 4.62
N MET A 135 4.37 22.35 5.50
CA MET A 135 4.87 21.01 5.16
C MET A 135 4.04 20.45 4.00
N LYS A 136 4.72 20.03 2.93
CA LYS A 136 4.08 19.42 1.77
C LYS A 136 3.85 17.93 2.00
N ILE A 137 2.70 17.46 1.56
CA ILE A 137 2.32 16.05 1.55
C ILE A 137 2.06 15.66 0.11
N ARG A 138 2.80 14.66 -0.38
CA ARG A 138 2.73 14.17 -1.75
C ARG A 138 2.38 12.70 -1.77
N GLY A 139 1.38 12.33 -2.57
CA GLY A 139 1.02 10.93 -2.80
C GLY A 139 0.84 10.65 -4.29
N THR A 140 1.14 9.43 -4.71
CA THR A 140 0.86 8.96 -6.08
C THR A 140 -0.07 7.76 -6.00
N SER A 141 -1.18 7.82 -6.73
CA SER A 141 -2.21 6.77 -6.68
C SER A 141 -2.82 6.50 -8.04
N TYR A 142 -3.06 5.22 -8.32
CA TYR A 142 -3.89 4.74 -9.43
C TYR A 142 -5.34 4.44 -8.99
N ILE A 143 -5.63 4.59 -7.68
CA ILE A 143 -6.94 4.28 -7.06
C ILE A 143 -7.78 5.56 -6.91
N ILE A 144 -7.15 6.63 -6.43
CA ILE A 144 -7.83 7.90 -6.17
C ILE A 144 -7.94 8.72 -7.45
N ASN A 145 -9.14 9.22 -7.73
CA ASN A 145 -9.39 10.11 -8.87
C ASN A 145 -9.25 11.59 -8.46
N LYS A 146 -9.17 12.47 -9.47
CA LYS A 146 -9.08 13.93 -9.33
C LYS A 146 -10.10 14.49 -8.33
N ARG A 147 -11.39 14.21 -8.57
CA ARG A 147 -12.50 14.72 -7.78
C ARG A 147 -12.39 14.36 -6.29
N THR A 148 -11.99 13.13 -5.99
CA THR A 148 -11.82 12.68 -4.60
C THR A 148 -10.64 13.37 -3.92
N ALA A 149 -9.50 13.47 -4.62
CA ALA A 149 -8.32 14.16 -4.10
C ALA A 149 -8.62 15.65 -3.78
N GLU A 150 -9.27 16.35 -4.69
CA GLU A 150 -9.65 17.77 -4.53
C GLU A 150 -10.61 17.99 -3.36
N LYS A 151 -11.56 17.07 -3.14
CA LYS A 151 -12.46 17.14 -1.98
C LYS A 151 -11.73 17.00 -0.65
N ILE A 152 -10.66 16.22 -0.62
CA ILE A 152 -9.81 16.01 0.55
C ILE A 152 -8.82 17.18 0.75
N GLY A 153 -8.64 18.04 -0.26
CA GLY A 153 -7.76 19.21 -0.20
C GLY A 153 -6.43 19.04 -0.93
N PHE A 154 -6.29 17.99 -1.75
CA PHE A 154 -5.14 17.78 -2.62
C PHE A 154 -5.36 18.40 -4.00
N GLU A 155 -4.27 18.91 -4.58
CA GLU A 155 -4.18 19.35 -5.96
C GLU A 155 -3.44 18.33 -6.80
N ILE A 156 -3.71 18.27 -8.10
CA ILE A 156 -2.97 17.37 -9.01
C ILE A 156 -1.70 18.07 -9.47
N VAL A 157 -0.60 17.33 -9.38
CA VAL A 157 0.68 17.71 -9.99
C VAL A 157 1.09 16.67 -11.03
N GLU A 158 2.08 17.02 -11.85
CA GLU A 158 2.61 16.11 -12.84
C GLU A 158 3.22 14.86 -12.19
N THR A 159 2.89 13.69 -12.73
CA THR A 159 3.48 12.43 -12.30
C THR A 159 4.84 12.23 -12.97
N ASP A 160 5.87 12.22 -12.14
CA ASP A 160 7.26 11.94 -12.49
C ASP A 160 7.40 10.64 -13.31
N VAL A 161 8.19 10.70 -14.38
CA VAL A 161 8.48 9.56 -15.27
C VAL A 161 9.10 8.40 -14.50
N LEU A 162 10.00 8.65 -13.55
CA LEU A 162 10.60 7.62 -12.71
C LEU A 162 9.54 6.89 -11.88
N GLN A 163 8.52 7.60 -11.38
CA GLN A 163 7.42 6.96 -10.67
C GLN A 163 6.59 6.05 -11.58
N LYS A 164 6.36 6.44 -12.83
CA LYS A 164 5.68 5.56 -13.80
C LYS A 164 6.47 4.28 -14.05
N ILE A 165 7.79 4.39 -14.20
CA ILE A 165 8.69 3.24 -14.37
C ILE A 165 8.64 2.33 -13.13
N ILE A 166 8.74 2.90 -11.92
CA ILE A 166 8.66 2.14 -10.67
C ILE A 166 7.32 1.39 -10.56
N LEU A 167 6.20 2.01 -10.97
CA LEU A 167 4.89 1.36 -10.97
C LEU A 167 4.81 0.19 -11.96
N ILE A 168 5.49 0.28 -13.11
CA ILE A 168 5.59 -0.83 -14.08
C ILE A 168 6.39 -1.99 -13.49
N PHE A 169 7.56 -1.73 -12.89
CA PHE A 169 8.34 -2.78 -12.22
C PHE A 169 7.60 -3.45 -11.06
N ASN A 170 6.70 -2.70 -10.40
CA ASN A 170 5.84 -3.20 -9.34
C ASN A 170 4.48 -3.70 -9.85
N TYR A 171 4.30 -3.93 -11.15
CA TYR A 171 2.99 -4.30 -11.70
C TYR A 171 2.38 -5.52 -11.02
N PHE A 172 3.15 -6.59 -10.81
CA PHE A 172 2.67 -7.81 -10.16
C PHE A 172 2.31 -7.58 -8.69
N ASN A 173 3.09 -6.79 -7.95
CA ASN A 173 2.73 -6.37 -6.60
C ASN A 173 1.38 -5.65 -6.58
N ILE A 174 1.20 -4.70 -7.48
CA ILE A 174 -0.02 -3.90 -7.57
C ILE A 174 -1.21 -4.77 -8.01
N LEU A 175 -1.00 -5.68 -8.97
CA LEU A 175 -2.00 -6.63 -9.43
C LEU A 175 -2.53 -7.48 -8.28
N ILE A 176 -1.63 -8.06 -7.49
CA ILE A 176 -2.00 -8.91 -6.35
C ILE A 176 -2.69 -8.08 -5.27
N SER A 177 -2.14 -6.92 -4.89
CA SER A 177 -2.75 -6.03 -3.90
C SER A 177 -4.15 -5.57 -4.32
N ASN A 178 -4.33 -5.19 -5.59
CA ASN A 178 -5.63 -4.80 -6.13
C ASN A 178 -6.59 -6.00 -6.18
N SER A 179 -6.09 -7.19 -6.49
CA SER A 179 -6.91 -8.41 -6.48
C SER A 179 -7.35 -8.80 -5.06
N ILE A 180 -6.48 -8.63 -4.06
CA ILE A 180 -6.82 -8.79 -2.64
C ILE A 180 -7.91 -7.78 -2.25
N ALA A 181 -7.73 -6.51 -2.61
CA ALA A 181 -8.68 -5.43 -2.31
C ALA A 181 -10.07 -5.69 -2.90
N LYS A 182 -10.14 -6.26 -4.10
CA LYS A 182 -11.40 -6.55 -4.81
C LYS A 182 -11.96 -7.94 -4.56
N ASN A 183 -11.21 -8.81 -3.88
CA ASN A 183 -11.52 -10.23 -3.69
C ASN A 183 -11.80 -10.97 -5.02
N LYS A 184 -11.08 -10.60 -6.08
CA LYS A 184 -11.12 -11.22 -7.42
C LYS A 184 -9.89 -10.77 -8.20
N LEU A 185 -9.48 -11.51 -9.23
CA LEU A 185 -8.43 -11.07 -10.14
C LEU A 185 -8.80 -9.70 -10.73
N SER A 186 -7.98 -8.69 -10.48
CA SER A 186 -8.28 -7.31 -10.86
C SER A 186 -7.03 -6.58 -11.32
N PHE A 187 -6.98 -6.28 -12.61
CA PHE A 187 -5.87 -5.59 -13.24
C PHE A 187 -5.89 -4.09 -12.92
N PRO A 188 -4.78 -3.53 -12.41
CA PRO A 188 -4.71 -2.11 -12.04
C PRO A 188 -4.63 -1.23 -13.29
N LYS A 189 -5.33 -0.09 -13.27
CA LYS A 189 -5.32 0.89 -14.36
C LYS A 189 -4.18 1.90 -14.17
N LEU A 190 -2.93 1.47 -14.37
CA LEU A 190 -1.75 2.32 -14.14
C LEU A 190 -1.69 3.55 -15.05
N ASN A 191 -2.34 3.53 -16.20
CA ASN A 191 -2.51 4.71 -17.05
C ASN A 191 -3.34 5.84 -16.41
N LYS A 192 -4.09 5.55 -15.34
CA LYS A 192 -4.85 6.52 -14.56
C LYS A 192 -4.11 7.04 -13.33
N THR A 193 -2.83 6.67 -13.17
CA THR A 193 -2.00 7.14 -12.06
C THR A 193 -1.91 8.66 -12.08
N LYS A 194 -2.14 9.26 -10.91
CA LYS A 194 -2.00 10.70 -10.68
C LYS A 194 -1.16 10.93 -9.44
N THR A 195 -0.41 12.02 -9.44
CA THR A 195 0.31 12.53 -8.28
C THR A 195 -0.45 13.72 -7.73
N PHE A 196 -0.51 13.77 -6.41
CA PHE A 196 -1.29 14.72 -5.65
C PHE A 196 -0.41 15.39 -4.61
N ASP A 197 -0.55 16.70 -4.47
CA ASP A 197 0.16 17.52 -3.48
C ASP A 197 -0.83 18.32 -2.64
N ALA A 198 -0.50 18.51 -1.38
CA ALA A 198 -1.17 19.46 -0.51
C ALA A 198 -0.20 19.99 0.54
N ASP A 199 -0.34 21.25 0.92
CA ASP A 199 0.20 21.74 2.18
C ASP A 199 -0.68 21.23 3.33
N VAL A 200 -0.08 21.00 4.51
CA VAL A 200 -0.84 20.66 5.73
C VAL A 200 -1.97 21.66 5.98
N SER A 201 -1.76 22.96 5.71
CA SER A 201 -2.80 23.98 5.85
C SER A 201 -4.04 23.73 4.98
N GLN A 202 -3.88 23.20 3.77
CA GLN A 202 -4.99 22.89 2.87
C GLN A 202 -5.79 21.69 3.39
N LEU A 203 -5.08 20.67 3.88
CA LEU A 203 -5.72 19.49 4.47
C LEU A 203 -6.44 19.80 5.79
N LEU A 204 -5.87 20.69 6.63
CA LEU A 204 -6.52 21.15 7.86
C LEU A 204 -7.88 21.81 7.59
N LYS A 205 -7.98 22.63 6.52
CA LYS A 205 -9.26 23.23 6.10
C LYS A 205 -10.33 22.20 5.71
N ARG A 206 -9.92 20.97 5.41
CA ARG A 206 -10.80 19.84 5.05
C ARG A 206 -10.89 18.78 6.15
N LYS A 207 -10.27 18.98 7.33
CA LYS A 207 -10.18 17.98 8.40
C LYS A 207 -11.56 17.46 8.81
N GLU A 208 -12.51 18.36 9.08
CA GLU A 208 -13.88 17.99 9.47
C GLU A 208 -14.59 17.13 8.41
N TYR A 209 -14.40 17.46 7.13
CA TYR A 209 -14.94 16.66 6.03
C TYR A 209 -14.32 15.24 6.00
N ILE A 210 -13.00 15.14 6.17
CA ILE A 210 -12.27 13.88 6.21
C ILE A 210 -12.74 13.03 7.40
N GLU A 211 -12.91 13.63 8.59
CA GLU A 211 -13.43 12.96 9.78
C GLU A 211 -14.84 12.43 9.58
N LYS A 212 -15.75 13.23 9.00
CA LYS A 212 -17.12 12.81 8.70
C LYS A 212 -17.14 11.63 7.73
N LEU A 213 -16.30 11.67 6.69
CA LEU A 213 -16.17 10.57 5.74
C LEU A 213 -15.62 9.31 6.40
N ASN A 214 -14.61 9.44 7.26
CA ASN A 214 -14.03 8.33 8.02
C ASN A 214 -15.09 7.66 8.92
N LYS A 215 -15.83 8.46 9.70
CA LYS A 215 -16.92 7.98 10.57
C LYS A 215 -18.03 7.25 9.78
N SER A 216 -18.40 7.78 8.61
CA SER A 216 -19.40 7.14 7.74
C SER A 216 -18.95 5.75 7.27
N LEU A 217 -17.68 5.61 6.87
CA LEU A 217 -17.14 4.30 6.48
C LEU A 217 -17.06 3.32 7.65
N ILE A 218 -16.66 3.78 8.84
CA ILE A 218 -16.67 2.95 10.05
C ILE A 218 -18.08 2.40 10.31
N GLY A 219 -19.11 3.26 10.27
CA GLY A 219 -20.50 2.83 10.44
C GLY A 219 -20.95 1.83 9.36
N SER A 220 -20.58 2.06 8.11
CA SER A 220 -20.88 1.11 7.02
C SER A 220 -20.22 -0.24 7.24
N ILE A 221 -18.95 -0.28 7.67
CA ILE A 221 -18.21 -1.52 7.92
C ILE A 221 -18.85 -2.29 9.09
N ALA A 222 -19.13 -1.61 10.21
CA ALA A 222 -19.74 -2.21 11.39
C ALA A 222 -21.11 -2.85 11.07
N ASN A 223 -21.98 -2.13 10.36
CA ASN A 223 -23.30 -2.61 9.97
C ASN A 223 -23.28 -3.86 9.07
N HIS A 224 -22.17 -4.10 8.36
CA HIS A 224 -21.99 -5.29 7.53
C HIS A 224 -21.38 -6.49 8.28
N VAL A 225 -20.80 -6.27 9.47
CA VAL A 225 -20.25 -7.35 10.32
C VAL A 225 -21.36 -8.01 11.14
N TYR A 226 -22.38 -7.24 11.57
CA TYR A 226 -23.51 -7.74 12.39
C TYR A 226 -24.74 -8.22 11.59
N LYS A 227 -24.65 -8.27 10.25
CA LYS A 227 -25.73 -8.78 9.37
C LYS A 227 -25.42 -10.16 8.77
N LYS A 228 -24.59 -10.96 9.44
CA LYS A 228 -24.35 -12.37 9.08
C LYS A 228 -24.86 -13.28 10.18
#